data_AF-A0A5C8EAX8-F1
#
_entry.id   AF-A0A5C8EAX8-F1
#
_cell.length_a   1.000
_cell.length_b   1.000
_cell.length_c   1.000
_cell.angle_alpha   90.00
_cell.angle_beta   90.00
_cell.angle_gamma   90.00
#
_symmetry.space_group_name_H-M   'P 1'
#
loop_
_entity.id
_entity.type
_entity.pdbx_description
1 polymer ?
#
loop_
_entity_poly.entity_id
_entity_poly.type
_entity_poly.pdbx_seq_one_letter_code
_entity_poly.pdbx_strand_id
1 'polypeptide(L)'
;MKEMQNKLNNQIDKLKKLYKIKLKPKITKFFKMIFPNKIMNNRNSALVFKRLILFALLLFVLQCFVVSIVVFIVVKSGGKSFILPDVQNKGIYEAIKILEKEKINLNIQARYFNNYPLGTIVSQEPKGGVKIKKGRTVYLVVNAPEEITVNMPDIIGLKYEEALNIISNDVISKLPNVIINNKVESREDIQENNIVLSQTPLANEIIKSDSEITLIVNNKE
;
A
#
# COMPACT_ATOMS: atom_id res chain seq x y z
N MET A 1 44.44 -7.48 21.12
CA MET A 1 43.94 -8.73 21.76
C MET A 1 43.84 -8.64 23.29
N LYS A 2 44.95 -8.46 24.04
CA LYS A 2 44.92 -8.35 25.52
C LYS A 2 44.07 -7.19 26.06
N GLU A 3 44.11 -6.03 25.41
CA GLU A 3 43.31 -4.86 25.81
C GLU A 3 41.80 -5.10 25.67
N MET A 4 41.40 -5.81 24.61
CA MET A 4 40.00 -6.18 24.37
C MET A 4 39.48 -7.18 25.42
N GLN A 5 40.30 -8.16 25.82
CA GLN A 5 39.99 -9.07 26.93
C GLN A 5 39.85 -8.33 28.27
N ASN A 6 40.72 -7.36 28.55
CA ASN A 6 40.62 -6.55 29.76
C ASN A 6 39.35 -5.69 29.80
N LYS A 7 38.96 -5.09 28.67
CA LYS A 7 37.70 -4.34 28.55
C LYS A 7 36.48 -5.24 28.78
N LEU A 8 36.48 -6.45 28.22
CA LEU A 8 35.41 -7.44 28.40
C LEU A 8 35.29 -7.89 29.86
N ASN A 9 36.41 -8.22 30.52
CA ASN A 9 36.41 -8.62 31.93
C ASN A 9 35.87 -7.52 32.84
N ASN A 10 36.25 -6.27 32.58
CA ASN A 10 35.72 -5.12 33.33
C ASN A 10 34.20 -4.93 33.13
N GLN A 11 33.70 -5.16 31.90
CA GLN A 11 32.25 -5.15 31.65
C GLN A 11 31.52 -6.29 32.39
N ILE A 12 32.08 -7.49 32.40
CA ILE A 12 31.52 -8.64 33.14
C ILE A 12 31.46 -8.32 34.64
N ASP A 13 32.51 -7.72 35.21
CA ASP A 13 32.53 -7.36 36.62
C ASP A 13 31.53 -6.26 36.96
N LYS A 14 31.35 -5.27 36.08
CA LYS A 14 30.27 -4.27 36.19
C LYS A 14 28.90 -4.94 36.18
N LEU A 15 28.64 -5.90 35.28
CA LEU A 15 27.38 -6.64 35.21
C LEU A 15 27.14 -7.49 36.47
N LYS A 16 28.16 -8.21 36.95
CA LYS A 16 28.09 -8.98 38.21
C LYS A 16 27.76 -8.08 39.39
N LYS A 17 28.40 -6.90 39.46
CA LYS A 17 28.13 -5.90 40.50
C LYS A 17 26.71 -5.35 40.40
N LEU A 18 26.24 -5.06 39.18
CA LEU A 18 24.87 -4.58 38.93
C LEU A 18 23.81 -5.63 39.29
N TYR A 19 24.04 -6.90 38.93
CA TYR A 19 23.20 -8.02 39.34
C TYR A 19 23.13 -8.11 40.86
N LYS A 20 24.27 -8.10 41.55
CA LYS A 20 24.33 -8.24 43.01
C LYS A 20 23.63 -7.10 43.76
N ILE A 21 23.77 -5.86 43.28
CA ILE A 21 23.24 -4.66 43.95
C ILE A 21 21.79 -4.39 43.59
N LYS A 22 21.42 -4.44 42.31
CA LYS A 22 20.09 -3.99 41.84
C LYS A 22 19.12 -5.15 41.58
N LEU A 23 19.59 -6.21 40.94
CA LEU A 23 18.69 -7.26 40.44
C LEU A 23 18.42 -8.35 41.47
N LYS A 24 19.47 -8.87 42.12
CA LYS A 24 19.40 -9.91 43.14
C LYS A 24 18.37 -9.60 44.25
N PRO A 25 18.37 -8.42 44.92
CA PRO A 25 17.38 -8.13 45.96
C PRO A 25 15.94 -8.04 45.46
N LYS A 26 15.72 -7.53 44.23
CA LYS A 26 14.39 -7.51 43.61
C LYS A 26 13.89 -8.93 43.32
N ILE A 27 14.77 -9.77 42.77
CA ILE A 27 14.51 -11.20 42.52
C ILE A 27 14.20 -11.91 43.84
N THR A 28 15.03 -11.78 44.88
CA THR A 28 14.76 -12.45 46.17
C THR A 28 13.50 -11.94 46.85
N LYS A 29 13.17 -10.65 46.75
CA LYS A 29 11.90 -10.11 47.26
C LYS A 29 10.70 -10.74 46.53
N PHE A 30 10.79 -10.83 45.20
CA PHE A 30 9.77 -11.46 44.36
C PHE A 30 9.62 -12.96 44.65
N PHE A 31 10.72 -13.70 44.77
CA PHE A 31 10.68 -15.11 45.18
C PHE A 31 10.08 -15.27 46.58
N LYS A 32 10.43 -14.44 47.56
CA LYS A 32 9.80 -14.50 48.89
C LYS A 32 8.31 -14.17 48.89
N MET A 33 7.86 -13.37 47.92
CA MET A 33 6.45 -13.03 47.73
C MET A 33 5.65 -14.20 47.13
N ILE A 34 6.25 -14.94 46.18
CA ILE A 34 5.63 -16.10 45.52
C ILE A 34 5.77 -17.37 46.37
N PHE A 35 6.89 -17.50 47.09
CA PHE A 35 7.26 -18.62 47.93
C PHE A 35 7.43 -18.14 49.39
N PRO A 36 6.33 -17.83 50.10
CA PRO A 36 6.43 -17.35 51.47
C PRO A 36 7.02 -18.43 52.39
N ASN A 37 8.08 -18.07 53.13
CA ASN A 37 8.81 -18.99 54.03
C ASN A 37 7.91 -19.74 55.02
N LYS A 38 6.78 -19.14 55.42
CA LYS A 38 5.79 -19.75 56.34
C LYS A 38 5.20 -21.05 55.77
N ILE A 39 5.00 -21.13 54.45
CA ILE A 39 4.50 -22.33 53.76
C ILE A 39 5.63 -23.35 53.54
N MET A 40 6.87 -22.87 53.37
CA MET A 40 8.03 -23.73 53.12
C MET A 40 8.64 -24.38 54.38
N ASN A 41 8.33 -23.87 55.58
CA ASN A 41 8.93 -24.37 56.84
C ASN A 41 8.36 -25.73 57.27
N ASN A 42 7.11 -26.05 56.90
CA ASN A 42 6.52 -27.36 57.16
C ASN A 42 6.75 -28.29 55.93
N ARG A 43 7.29 -29.49 56.19
CA ARG A 43 7.64 -30.48 55.15
C ARG A 43 6.44 -30.85 54.28
N ASN A 44 5.25 -31.01 54.87
CA ASN A 44 4.05 -31.44 54.12
C ASN A 44 3.51 -30.32 53.23
N SER A 45 3.47 -29.07 53.70
CA SER A 45 3.00 -27.92 52.90
C SER A 45 3.98 -27.58 51.77
N ALA A 46 5.29 -27.72 52.00
CA ALA A 46 6.29 -27.54 50.96
C ALA A 46 6.15 -28.58 49.82
N LEU A 47 5.82 -29.84 50.15
CA LEU A 47 5.55 -30.90 49.17
C LEU A 47 4.30 -30.60 48.33
N VAL A 48 3.20 -30.18 48.97
CA VAL A 48 1.97 -29.78 48.26
C VAL A 48 2.23 -28.60 47.32
N PHE A 49 2.95 -27.58 47.78
CA PHE A 49 3.27 -26.40 46.98
C PHE A 49 4.13 -26.74 45.75
N LYS A 50 5.14 -27.61 45.89
CA LYS A 50 5.94 -28.10 44.76
C LYS A 50 5.09 -28.84 43.72
N ARG A 51 4.15 -29.68 44.16
CA ARG A 51 3.20 -30.37 43.26
C ARG A 51 2.31 -29.36 42.54
N LEU A 52 1.77 -28.36 43.23
CA LEU A 52 0.94 -27.31 42.62
C LEU A 52 1.70 -26.51 41.56
N ILE A 53 2.96 -26.18 41.80
CA ILE A 53 3.81 -25.49 40.80
C ILE A 53 4.09 -26.39 39.61
N LEU A 54 4.40 -27.67 39.83
CA LEU A 54 4.62 -28.64 38.76
C LEU A 54 3.36 -28.80 37.89
N PHE A 55 2.19 -28.89 38.52
CA PHE A 55 0.90 -28.90 37.83
C PHE A 55 0.66 -27.62 37.04
N ALA A 56 0.93 -26.44 37.62
CA ALA A 56 0.77 -25.16 36.93
C ALA A 56 1.70 -25.03 35.72
N LEU A 57 2.95 -25.49 35.83
CA LEU A 57 3.90 -25.54 34.71
C LEU A 57 3.44 -26.49 33.62
N LEU A 58 2.92 -27.67 33.98
CA LEU A 58 2.39 -28.65 33.03
C LEU A 58 1.18 -28.08 32.28
N LEU A 59 0.26 -27.42 32.98
CA LEU A 59 -0.88 -26.74 32.37
C LEU A 59 -0.45 -25.59 31.45
N PHE A 60 0.57 -24.83 31.84
CA PHE A 60 1.10 -23.76 31.00
C PHE A 60 1.72 -24.30 29.70
N VAL A 61 2.51 -25.38 29.78
CA VAL A 61 3.08 -26.05 28.61
C VAL A 61 1.97 -26.63 27.72
N LEU A 62 0.95 -27.25 28.32
CA LEU A 62 -0.21 -27.77 27.59
C LEU A 62 -0.96 -26.64 26.87
N GLN A 63 -1.18 -25.51 27.54
CA GLN A 63 -1.80 -24.32 26.95
C GLN A 63 -0.99 -23.81 25.74
N CYS A 64 0.33 -23.66 25.90
CA CYS A 64 1.20 -23.25 24.80
C CYS A 64 1.15 -24.23 23.62
N PHE A 65 1.09 -25.54 23.91
CA PHE A 65 0.97 -26.57 22.89
C PHE A 65 -0.36 -26.50 22.12
N VAL A 66 -1.47 -26.32 22.83
CA VAL A 66 -2.80 -26.14 22.21
C VAL A 66 -2.83 -24.88 21.35
N VAL A 67 -2.33 -23.75 21.85
CA VAL A 67 -2.24 -22.51 21.06
C VAL A 67 -1.36 -22.69 19.82
N SER A 68 -0.22 -23.37 19.96
CA SER A 68 0.67 -23.68 18.83
C SER A 68 -0.03 -24.53 17.76
N ILE A 69 -0.79 -25.56 18.16
CA ILE A 69 -1.58 -26.39 17.25
C ILE A 69 -2.65 -25.55 16.54
N VAL A 70 -3.39 -24.72 17.27
CA VAL A 70 -4.44 -23.88 16.67
C VAL A 70 -3.84 -22.91 15.65
N VAL A 71 -2.74 -22.24 15.99
CA VAL A 71 -2.03 -21.35 15.05
C VAL A 71 -1.55 -22.14 13.83
N PHE A 72 -0.96 -23.31 14.04
CA PHE A 72 -0.51 -24.18 12.95
C PHE A 72 -1.66 -24.60 12.03
N ILE A 73 -2.81 -25.00 12.60
CA ILE A 73 -4.02 -25.35 11.84
C ILE A 73 -4.55 -24.14 11.08
N VAL A 74 -4.65 -22.95 11.69
CA VAL A 74 -5.16 -21.75 10.99
C VAL A 74 -4.24 -21.35 9.84
N VAL A 75 -2.92 -21.44 10.02
CA VAL A 75 -1.94 -21.14 8.97
C VAL A 75 -1.96 -22.20 7.86
N LYS A 76 -2.09 -23.49 8.20
CA LYS A 76 -2.09 -24.60 7.22
C LYS A 76 -3.42 -24.88 6.56
N SER A 77 -4.54 -24.63 7.23
CA SER A 77 -5.91 -24.81 6.72
C SER A 77 -6.28 -23.71 5.73
N GLY A 78 -5.27 -23.31 4.92
CA GLY A 78 -5.37 -22.36 3.83
C GLY A 78 -6.66 -22.64 3.07
N GLY A 79 -7.54 -21.63 3.11
CA GLY A 79 -8.98 -21.81 2.97
C GLY A 79 -9.44 -22.55 1.71
N LYS A 80 -10.76 -22.73 1.62
CA LYS A 80 -11.43 -23.38 0.48
C LYS A 80 -10.82 -22.87 -0.83
N SER A 81 -10.41 -23.82 -1.66
CA SER A 81 -9.84 -23.56 -2.98
C SER A 81 -10.81 -24.03 -4.05
N PHE A 82 -10.77 -23.38 -5.20
CA PHE A 82 -11.65 -23.65 -6.32
C PHE A 82 -10.86 -23.50 -7.63
N ILE A 83 -11.41 -24.01 -8.72
CA ILE A 83 -10.84 -23.87 -10.06
C ILE A 83 -11.27 -22.50 -10.59
N LEU A 84 -10.31 -21.63 -10.88
CA LEU A 84 -10.59 -20.30 -11.40
C LEU A 84 -11.19 -20.41 -12.82
N PRO A 85 -12.39 -19.87 -13.08
CA PRO A 85 -12.92 -19.81 -14.44
C PRO A 85 -12.03 -18.98 -15.35
N ASP A 86 -11.92 -19.41 -16.61
CA ASP A 86 -11.27 -18.61 -17.66
C ASP A 86 -12.25 -17.56 -18.19
N VAL A 87 -11.84 -16.29 -18.12
CA VAL A 87 -12.60 -15.16 -18.64
C VAL A 87 -11.89 -14.41 -19.75
N GLN A 88 -10.77 -14.93 -20.26
CA GLN A 88 -10.10 -14.33 -21.42
C GLN A 88 -11.03 -14.33 -22.64
N ASN A 89 -10.92 -13.29 -23.46
CA ASN A 89 -11.76 -13.04 -24.64
C ASN A 89 -13.25 -12.86 -24.35
N LYS A 90 -13.67 -12.77 -23.08
CA LYS A 90 -15.04 -12.41 -22.70
C LYS A 90 -15.20 -10.91 -22.53
N GLY A 91 -16.43 -10.44 -22.64
CA GLY A 91 -16.78 -9.06 -22.28
C GLY A 91 -16.66 -8.83 -20.77
N ILE A 92 -16.24 -7.63 -20.37
CA ILE A 92 -16.04 -7.25 -18.96
C ILE A 92 -17.26 -7.57 -18.08
N TYR A 93 -18.48 -7.29 -18.55
CA TYR A 93 -19.71 -7.55 -17.79
C TYR A 93 -19.97 -9.06 -17.57
N GLU A 94 -19.74 -9.88 -18.59
CA GLU A 94 -19.90 -11.33 -18.49
C GLU A 94 -18.87 -11.91 -17.52
N ALA A 95 -17.63 -11.46 -17.64
CA ALA A 95 -16.53 -11.90 -16.79
C ALA A 95 -16.75 -11.56 -15.32
N ILE A 96 -17.16 -10.33 -15.01
CA ILE A 96 -17.49 -9.91 -13.63
C ILE A 96 -18.58 -10.81 -13.06
N LYS A 97 -19.65 -11.07 -13.82
CA LYS A 97 -20.76 -11.95 -13.38
C LYS A 97 -20.32 -13.39 -13.10
N ILE A 98 -19.35 -13.92 -13.85
CA ILE A 98 -18.77 -15.25 -13.61
C ILE A 98 -17.94 -15.23 -12.33
N LEU A 99 -17.12 -14.20 -12.15
CA LEU A 99 -16.12 -14.09 -11.09
C LEU A 99 -16.69 -13.69 -9.73
N GLU A 100 -17.75 -12.88 -9.69
CA GLU A 100 -18.44 -12.46 -8.45
C GLU A 100 -18.99 -13.66 -7.65
N LYS A 101 -19.39 -14.74 -8.32
CA LYS A 101 -19.90 -15.95 -7.69
C LYS A 101 -18.90 -16.59 -6.73
N GLU A 102 -17.61 -16.39 -6.97
CA GLU A 102 -16.52 -17.06 -6.26
C GLU A 102 -15.96 -16.26 -5.07
N LYS A 103 -16.52 -15.08 -4.77
CA LYS A 103 -16.05 -14.17 -3.69
C LYS A 103 -14.54 -13.87 -3.79
N ILE A 104 -14.09 -13.51 -4.98
CA ILE A 104 -12.71 -13.08 -5.25
C ILE A 104 -12.60 -11.57 -5.34
N ASN A 105 -11.39 -11.06 -5.11
CA ASN A 105 -11.10 -9.65 -5.32
C ASN A 105 -10.70 -9.45 -6.79
N LEU A 106 -11.23 -8.42 -7.44
CA LEU A 106 -10.89 -8.08 -8.82
C LEU A 106 -10.05 -6.81 -8.85
N ASN A 107 -8.99 -6.84 -9.66
CA ASN A 107 -8.22 -5.66 -10.03
C ASN A 107 -8.27 -5.55 -11.55
N ILE A 108 -8.86 -4.48 -12.06
CA ILE A 108 -9.07 -4.29 -13.50
C ILE A 108 -8.19 -3.14 -13.96
N GLN A 109 -7.39 -3.40 -14.99
CA GLN A 109 -6.57 -2.39 -15.67
C GLN A 109 -7.08 -2.21 -17.09
N ALA A 110 -7.26 -0.95 -17.48
CA ALA A 110 -7.63 -0.57 -18.84
C ALA A 110 -6.36 -0.32 -19.66
N ARG A 111 -6.30 -0.90 -20.87
CA ARG A 111 -5.23 -0.62 -21.84
C ARG A 111 -5.78 -0.76 -23.25
N TYR A 112 -5.29 0.05 -24.18
CA TYR A 112 -5.63 -0.06 -25.59
C TYR A 112 -4.87 -1.21 -26.28
N PHE A 113 -5.61 -2.01 -27.05
CA PHE A 113 -5.12 -3.05 -27.94
C PHE A 113 -5.92 -2.99 -29.25
N ASN A 114 -5.21 -2.85 -30.36
CA ASN A 114 -5.80 -2.78 -31.72
C ASN A 114 -6.49 -4.08 -32.17
N ASN A 115 -6.03 -5.23 -31.68
CA ASN A 115 -6.48 -6.55 -32.14
C ASN A 115 -7.70 -7.11 -31.39
N TYR A 116 -8.23 -6.37 -30.40
CA TYR A 116 -9.34 -6.84 -29.58
C TYR A 116 -10.53 -5.88 -29.68
N PRO A 117 -11.78 -6.34 -29.54
CA PRO A 117 -12.92 -5.45 -29.38
C PRO A 117 -12.85 -4.69 -28.05
N LEU A 118 -13.40 -3.48 -28.01
CA LEU A 118 -13.49 -2.69 -26.77
C LEU A 118 -14.29 -3.45 -25.69
N GLY A 119 -13.86 -3.33 -24.45
CA GLY A 119 -14.48 -4.00 -23.30
C GLY A 119 -14.16 -5.50 -23.18
N THR A 120 -13.32 -6.05 -24.06
CA THR A 120 -12.88 -7.45 -24.02
C THR A 120 -11.74 -7.64 -23.02
N ILE A 121 -11.76 -8.71 -22.24
CA ILE A 121 -10.63 -9.09 -21.40
C ILE A 121 -9.53 -9.68 -22.28
N VAL A 122 -8.40 -8.99 -22.33
CA VAL A 122 -7.22 -9.37 -23.10
C VAL A 122 -6.35 -10.33 -22.30
N SER A 123 -6.24 -10.14 -20.98
CA SER A 123 -5.46 -11.03 -20.13
C SER A 123 -6.05 -11.16 -18.74
N GLN A 124 -5.79 -12.32 -18.13
CA GLN A 124 -6.21 -12.67 -16.78
C GLN A 124 -5.02 -13.32 -16.05
N GLU A 125 -4.75 -12.88 -14.82
CA GLU A 125 -3.74 -13.46 -13.94
C GLU A 125 -4.30 -13.58 -12.51
N PRO A 126 -4.28 -14.76 -11.86
CA PRO A 126 -3.82 -16.06 -12.36
C PRO A 126 -4.60 -16.58 -13.57
N LYS A 127 -3.97 -17.41 -14.41
CA LYS A 127 -4.62 -18.03 -15.57
C LYS A 127 -5.86 -18.84 -15.19
N GLY A 128 -6.86 -18.86 -16.09
CA GLY A 128 -8.01 -19.74 -15.95
C GLY A 128 -7.62 -21.22 -15.86
N GLY A 129 -8.45 -22.02 -15.20
CA GLY A 129 -8.24 -23.46 -14.97
C GLY A 129 -7.30 -23.79 -13.82
N VAL A 130 -6.61 -22.81 -13.23
CA VAL A 130 -5.74 -23.06 -12.08
C VAL A 130 -6.52 -23.05 -10.76
N LYS A 131 -6.02 -23.81 -9.78
CA LYS A 131 -6.62 -23.87 -8.45
C LYS A 131 -6.14 -22.70 -7.59
N ILE A 132 -7.07 -21.85 -7.17
CA ILE A 132 -6.78 -20.69 -6.31
C ILE A 132 -7.55 -20.75 -4.99
N LYS A 133 -7.05 -20.05 -3.97
CA LYS A 133 -7.73 -19.88 -2.67
C LYS A 133 -8.78 -18.77 -2.77
N LYS A 134 -9.89 -18.91 -2.04
CA LYS A 134 -10.87 -17.81 -1.89
C LYS A 134 -10.22 -16.54 -1.33
N GLY A 135 -10.71 -15.38 -1.77
CA GLY A 135 -10.16 -14.07 -1.40
C GLY A 135 -8.84 -13.69 -2.09
N ARG A 136 -8.31 -14.52 -3.00
CA ARG A 136 -7.19 -14.14 -3.87
C ARG A 136 -7.63 -13.02 -4.82
N THR A 137 -6.72 -12.10 -5.12
CA THR A 137 -6.92 -11.09 -6.16
C THR A 137 -6.67 -11.68 -7.53
N VAL A 138 -7.60 -11.44 -8.46
CA VAL A 138 -7.44 -11.73 -9.89
C VAL A 138 -7.28 -10.40 -10.62
N TYR A 139 -6.22 -10.30 -11.40
CA TYR A 139 -5.88 -9.17 -12.24
C TYR A 139 -6.43 -9.40 -13.64
N LEU A 140 -7.19 -8.45 -14.14
CA LEU A 140 -7.78 -8.45 -15.47
C LEU A 140 -7.26 -7.25 -16.23
N VAL A 141 -6.85 -7.45 -17.48
CA VAL A 141 -6.57 -6.36 -18.41
C VAL A 141 -7.71 -6.33 -19.42
N VAL A 142 -8.40 -5.21 -19.49
CA VAL A 142 -9.51 -4.97 -20.41
C VAL A 142 -9.07 -4.05 -21.54
N ASN A 143 -9.50 -4.36 -22.75
CA ASN A 143 -9.29 -3.48 -23.88
C ASN A 143 -10.15 -2.22 -23.72
N ALA A 144 -9.51 -1.07 -23.67
CA ALA A 144 -10.15 0.23 -23.54
C ALA A 144 -9.90 1.08 -24.78
N PRO A 145 -10.67 2.17 -24.99
CA PRO A 145 -10.40 3.12 -26.05
C PRO A 145 -8.96 3.64 -25.98
N GLU A 146 -8.41 4.00 -27.15
CA GLU A 146 -7.11 4.65 -27.21
C GLU A 146 -7.15 5.98 -26.45
N GLU A 147 -6.15 6.22 -25.60
CA GLU A 147 -5.99 7.52 -24.96
C GLU A 147 -5.58 8.53 -26.05
N ILE A 148 -6.53 9.38 -26.45
CA ILE A 148 -6.23 10.52 -27.31
C ILE A 148 -5.40 11.51 -26.50
N THR A 149 -4.27 11.92 -27.05
CA THR A 149 -3.41 12.96 -26.48
C THR A 149 -3.08 13.98 -27.55
N VAL A 150 -2.89 15.22 -27.11
CA VAL A 150 -2.57 16.37 -27.98
C VAL A 150 -1.39 17.11 -27.39
N ASN A 151 -0.50 17.60 -28.23
CA ASN A 151 0.60 18.45 -27.77
C ASN A 151 0.09 19.88 -27.54
N MET A 152 0.52 20.49 -26.45
CA MET A 152 0.20 21.88 -26.15
C MET A 152 0.80 22.81 -27.21
N PRO A 153 -0.01 23.65 -27.89
CA PRO A 153 0.49 24.62 -28.85
C PRO A 153 1.34 25.69 -28.15
N ASP A 154 2.27 26.30 -28.89
CA ASP A 154 2.99 27.47 -28.42
C ASP A 154 2.14 28.72 -28.67
N ILE A 155 1.67 29.34 -27.60
CA ILE A 155 0.78 30.50 -27.62
C ILE A 155 1.33 31.68 -26.81
N ILE A 156 2.56 31.56 -26.30
CA ILE A 156 3.22 32.65 -25.57
C ILE A 156 3.47 33.82 -26.54
N GLY A 157 3.17 35.04 -26.09
CA GLY A 157 3.33 36.24 -26.90
C GLY A 157 2.18 36.53 -27.87
N LEU A 158 1.22 35.61 -28.01
CA LEU A 158 0.00 35.85 -28.80
C LEU A 158 -1.03 36.66 -27.99
N LYS A 159 -1.96 37.29 -28.72
CA LYS A 159 -3.13 37.90 -28.10
C LYS A 159 -4.03 36.80 -27.53
N TYR A 160 -4.66 37.09 -26.40
CA TYR A 160 -5.51 36.15 -25.68
C TYR A 160 -6.59 35.52 -26.57
N GLU A 161 -7.25 36.32 -27.42
CA GLU A 161 -8.28 35.81 -28.36
C GLU A 161 -7.69 34.87 -29.42
N GLU A 162 -6.50 35.17 -29.94
CA GLU A 162 -5.81 34.33 -30.92
C GLU A 162 -5.35 33.01 -30.28
N ALA A 163 -4.81 33.07 -29.07
CA ALA A 163 -4.44 31.91 -28.28
C ALA A 163 -5.65 31.00 -28.00
N LEU A 164 -6.81 31.57 -27.65
CA LEU A 164 -8.04 30.80 -27.45
C LEU A 164 -8.52 30.12 -28.74
N ASN A 165 -8.41 30.79 -29.90
CA ASN A 165 -8.78 30.20 -31.18
C ASN A 165 -7.89 28.98 -31.51
N ILE A 166 -6.58 29.10 -31.27
CA ILE A 166 -5.63 28.00 -31.47
C ILE A 166 -5.95 26.83 -30.53
N ILE A 167 -6.14 27.09 -29.22
CA ILE A 167 -6.51 26.04 -28.26
C ILE A 167 -7.83 25.37 -28.65
N SER A 168 -8.83 26.14 -29.08
CA SER A 168 -10.13 25.61 -29.50
C SER A 168 -9.99 24.64 -30.68
N ASN A 169 -9.23 25.03 -31.70
CA ASN A 169 -9.07 24.26 -32.93
C ASN A 169 -8.13 23.05 -32.75
N ASP A 170 -7.01 23.22 -32.05
CA ASP A 170 -5.96 22.20 -32.01
C ASP A 170 -6.12 21.25 -30.84
N VAL A 171 -6.66 21.72 -29.71
CA VAL A 171 -6.82 20.97 -28.46
C VAL A 171 -8.28 20.58 -28.21
N ILE A 172 -9.19 21.54 -28.07
CA ILE A 172 -10.59 21.26 -27.65
C ILE A 172 -11.32 20.40 -28.69
N SER A 173 -11.08 20.61 -29.99
CA SER A 173 -11.68 19.80 -31.05
C SER A 173 -11.41 18.29 -30.92
N LYS A 174 -10.28 17.92 -30.31
CA LYS A 174 -9.84 16.53 -30.07
C LYS A 174 -10.07 16.09 -28.62
N LEU A 175 -10.00 17.03 -27.67
CA LEU A 175 -10.11 16.82 -26.23
C LEU A 175 -11.16 17.79 -25.64
N PRO A 176 -12.47 17.50 -25.79
CA PRO A 176 -13.54 18.44 -25.42
C PRO A 176 -13.66 18.71 -23.91
N ASN A 177 -13.06 17.86 -23.07
CA ASN A 177 -13.15 17.97 -21.61
C ASN A 177 -11.97 18.72 -20.96
N VAL A 178 -11.12 19.38 -21.75
CA VAL A 178 -10.01 20.19 -21.22
C VAL A 178 -10.56 21.49 -20.62
N ILE A 179 -10.09 21.84 -19.42
CA ILE A 179 -10.50 23.06 -18.72
C ILE A 179 -9.49 24.17 -19.01
N ILE A 180 -9.97 25.36 -19.39
CA ILE A 180 -9.12 26.54 -19.58
C ILE A 180 -9.36 27.53 -18.45
N ASN A 181 -8.29 27.86 -17.73
CA ASN A 181 -8.28 28.87 -16.69
C ASN A 181 -7.40 30.04 -17.11
N ASN A 182 -7.87 31.26 -16.87
CA ASN A 182 -7.07 32.46 -17.09
C ASN A 182 -6.70 33.11 -15.75
N LYS A 183 -5.47 33.62 -15.68
CA LYS A 183 -4.97 34.46 -14.60
C LYS A 183 -4.47 35.75 -15.20
N VAL A 184 -4.70 36.84 -14.50
CA VAL A 184 -4.28 38.16 -14.94
C VAL A 184 -3.07 38.58 -14.12
N GLU A 185 -2.03 39.05 -14.80
CA GLU A 185 -0.82 39.60 -14.19
C GLU A 185 -0.50 40.94 -14.88
N SER A 186 0.02 41.91 -14.13
CA SER A 186 0.42 43.20 -14.67
C SER A 186 1.94 43.26 -14.78
N ARG A 187 2.44 43.44 -16.00
CA ARG A 187 3.87 43.57 -16.28
C ARG A 187 4.17 44.91 -16.96
N GLU A 188 4.90 45.78 -16.25
CA GLU A 188 5.22 47.13 -16.73
C GLU A 188 6.18 47.13 -17.94
N ASP A 189 6.98 46.07 -18.09
CA ASP A 189 7.90 45.86 -19.20
C ASP A 189 7.20 45.51 -20.53
N ILE A 190 5.92 45.11 -20.48
CA ILE A 190 5.14 44.73 -21.65
C ILE A 190 4.04 45.76 -21.86
N GLN A 191 4.18 46.53 -22.94
CA GLN A 191 3.28 47.66 -23.24
C GLN A 191 1.89 47.23 -23.73
N GLU A 192 1.76 46.01 -24.24
CA GLU A 192 0.52 45.51 -24.84
C GLU A 192 -0.34 44.74 -23.82
N ASN A 193 -1.62 45.12 -23.76
CA ASN A 193 -2.64 44.43 -22.97
C ASN A 193 -3.15 43.18 -23.70
N ASN A 194 -3.65 42.22 -22.93
CA ASN A 194 -4.21 40.97 -23.40
C ASN A 194 -3.22 40.05 -24.14
N ILE A 195 -1.92 40.15 -23.84
CA ILE A 195 -0.90 39.20 -24.32
C ILE A 195 -0.74 38.04 -23.35
N VAL A 196 -0.64 36.81 -23.86
CA VAL A 196 -0.28 35.63 -23.07
C VAL A 196 1.19 35.71 -22.66
N LEU A 197 1.43 35.82 -21.36
CA LEU A 197 2.75 35.88 -20.73
C LEU A 197 3.35 34.49 -20.50
N SER A 198 2.49 33.54 -20.13
CA SER A 198 2.88 32.16 -19.92
C SER A 198 1.69 31.21 -20.07
N GLN A 199 2.02 29.96 -20.32
CA GLN A 199 1.09 28.87 -20.46
C GLN A 199 1.54 27.69 -19.58
N THR A 200 0.56 26.96 -19.07
CA THR A 200 0.74 25.66 -18.42
C THR A 200 -0.35 24.75 -18.95
N PRO A 201 -0.06 23.58 -19.56
CA PRO A 201 1.26 22.99 -19.82
C PRO A 201 2.17 23.85 -20.73
N LEU A 202 3.47 23.57 -20.72
CA LEU A 202 4.44 24.23 -21.62
C LEU A 202 4.25 23.78 -23.07
N ALA A 203 4.79 24.55 -24.02
CA ALA A 203 4.73 24.21 -25.43
C ALA A 203 5.29 22.79 -25.68
N ASN A 204 4.56 22.00 -26.47
CA ASN A 204 4.81 20.59 -26.78
C ASN A 204 4.65 19.59 -25.63
N GLU A 205 4.24 20.02 -24.43
CA GLU A 205 3.85 19.07 -23.38
C GLU A 205 2.54 18.36 -23.72
N ILE A 206 2.39 17.14 -23.22
CA ILE A 206 1.26 16.27 -23.53
C ILE A 206 0.03 16.69 -22.72
N ILE A 207 -1.04 17.00 -23.42
CA ILE A 207 -2.38 17.22 -22.88
C ILE A 207 -3.19 15.94 -23.01
N LYS A 208 -3.83 15.55 -21.92
CA LYS A 208 -4.79 14.45 -21.85
C LYS A 208 -6.20 14.99 -21.66
N SER A 209 -7.21 14.13 -21.86
CA SER A 209 -8.56 14.40 -21.38
C SER A 209 -8.54 14.82 -19.90
N ASP A 210 -9.37 15.80 -19.55
CA ASP A 210 -9.51 16.36 -18.20
C ASP A 210 -8.28 17.13 -17.67
N SER A 211 -7.30 17.44 -18.53
CA SER A 211 -6.19 18.33 -18.17
C SER A 211 -6.66 19.78 -18.03
N GLU A 212 -5.93 20.55 -17.24
CA GLU A 212 -6.16 21.98 -17.05
C GLU A 212 -5.09 22.80 -17.80
N ILE A 213 -5.53 23.72 -18.64
CA ILE A 213 -4.69 24.72 -19.30
C ILE A 213 -4.84 26.02 -18.53
N THR A 214 -3.75 26.51 -17.94
CA THR A 214 -3.69 27.84 -17.32
C THR A 214 -2.95 28.81 -18.23
N LEU A 215 -3.58 29.95 -18.52
CA LEU A 215 -2.98 31.06 -19.24
C LEU A 215 -2.77 32.24 -18.29
N ILE A 216 -1.56 32.80 -18.26
CA ILE A 216 -1.31 34.08 -17.60
C ILE A 216 -1.33 35.17 -18.66
N VAL A 217 -2.18 36.17 -18.49
CA VAL A 217 -2.42 37.24 -19.47
C VAL A 217 -2.02 38.58 -18.87
N ASN A 218 -1.31 39.39 -19.66
CA ASN A 218 -0.94 40.73 -19.28
C ASN A 218 -2.19 41.63 -19.24
N ASN A 219 -2.41 42.32 -18.13
CA ASN A 219 -3.37 43.41 -18.08
C ASN A 219 -2.75 44.59 -17.35
N LYS A 220 -2.53 45.68 -18.07
CA LYS A 220 -2.12 46.95 -17.52
C LYS A 220 -3.38 47.74 -17.16
N GLU A 221 -3.54 48.06 -15.87
CA GLU A 221 -4.53 49.04 -15.37
C GLU A 221 -4.22 50.46 -15.88
#